data_AF-A0A5E4JKE0-F1
#
_entry.id   AF-A0A5E4JKE0-F1
#
_cell.length_a   1.000
_cell.length_b   1.000
_cell.length_c   1.000
_cell.angle_alpha   90.00
_cell.angle_beta   90.00
_cell.angle_gamma   90.00
#
_symmetry.space_group_name_H-M   'P 1'
#
loop_
_entity.id
_entity.type
_entity.pdbx_description
1 polymer ?
#
loop_
_entity_poly.entity_id
_entity_poly.type
_entity_poly.pdbx_seq_one_letter_code
_entity_poly.pdbx_strand_id
1 'polypeptide(L)' 'MVPRMLPIVQVGNKRYFLDERLKQLRNVKNPYDYIDY' A
#
# COMPACT_ATOMS: atom_id res chain seq x y z
N MET A 1 15.65 -9.98 -13.78
CA MET A 1 14.95 -8.72 -13.45
C MET A 1 14.20 -8.95 -12.15
N VAL A 2 14.48 -8.18 -11.09
CA VAL A 2 13.74 -8.30 -9.84
C VAL A 2 12.45 -7.49 -9.99
N PRO A 3 11.26 -8.06 -9.74
CA PRO A 3 10.03 -7.29 -9.78
C PRO A 3 10.11 -6.17 -8.74
N ARG A 4 9.89 -4.92 -9.17
CA ARG A 4 9.88 -3.76 -8.28
C ARG A 4 8.56 -3.76 -7.51
N MET A 5 8.56 -4.43 -6.36
CA MET A 5 7.41 -4.50 -5.47
C MET A 5 7.36 -3.24 -4.60
N LEU A 6 6.18 -2.64 -4.44
CA LEU A 6 5.99 -1.51 -3.54
C LEU A 6 6.21 -1.94 -2.09
N PRO A 7 6.76 -1.07 -1.22
CA PRO A 7 6.87 -1.35 0.20
C PRO A 7 5.49 -1.68 0.80
N ILE A 8 5.45 -2.66 1.70
CA ILE A 8 4.23 -3.03 2.43
C ILE A 8 4.37 -2.58 3.88
N VAL A 9 3.38 -1.85 4.37
CA VAL A 9 3.26 -1.42 5.76
C VAL A 9 2.05 -2.08 6.41
N GLN A 10 2.15 -2.37 7.70
CA GLN A 10 1.04 -2.87 8.50
C GLN A 10 0.40 -1.70 9.26
N VAL A 11 -0.90 -1.51 9.05
CA VAL A 11 -1.70 -0.51 9.76
C VAL A 11 -2.85 -1.26 10.44
N GLY A 12 -2.77 -1.38 11.75
CA GLY A 12 -3.66 -2.25 12.54
C GLY A 12 -3.55 -3.72 12.09
N ASN A 13 -4.69 -4.32 11.73
CA ASN A 13 -4.78 -5.71 11.24
C ASN A 13 -4.75 -5.83 9.70
N LYS A 14 -4.49 -4.74 9.00
CA LYS A 14 -4.49 -4.68 7.53
C LYS A 14 -3.07 -4.38 7.02
N ARG A 15 -2.79 -4.84 5.80
CA ARG A 15 -1.54 -4.57 5.08
C ARG A 15 -1.83 -3.65 3.92
N TYR A 16 -0.99 -2.65 3.74
CA TYR A 16 -1.11 -1.64 2.70
C TYR A 16 0.18 -1.53 1.91
N PHE A 17 0.07 -1.34 0.60
CA PHE A 17 1.14 -0.88 -0.25
C PHE A 17 1.34 0.62 -0.05
N LEU A 18 2.58 1.03 0.19
CA LEU A 18 2.98 2.43 0.21
C LEU A 18 3.13 2.92 -1.23
N ASP A 19 2.18 3.74 -1.67
CA ASP A 19 2.24 4.44 -2.95
C ASP A 19 2.65 5.89 -2.72
N GLU A 20 3.95 6.14 -2.72
CA GLU A 20 4.50 7.50 -2.54
C GLU A 20 4.17 8.44 -3.70
N ARG A 21 3.80 7.91 -4.89
CA ARG A 21 3.43 8.74 -6.05
C ARG A 21 2.09 9.40 -5.83
N LEU A 22 1.16 8.66 -5.22
CA LEU A 22 -0.18 9.14 -4.92
C LEU A 22 -0.31 9.66 -3.49
N LYS A 23 0.69 9.43 -2.63
CA LYS A 23 0.64 9.66 -1.17
C LYS A 23 -0.51 8.86 -0.54
N GLN A 24 -0.61 7.60 -0.94
CA GLN A 24 -1.68 6.70 -0.51
C GLN A 24 -1.12 5.39 0.05
N LEU A 25 -1.75 4.90 1.10
CA LEU A 25 -1.63 3.53 1.56
C LEU A 25 -2.77 2.72 0.95
N ARG A 26 -2.48 1.82 0.01
CA ARG A 26 -3.49 1.03 -0.71
C ARG A 26 -3.56 -0.39 -0.16
N ASN A 27 -4.73 -0.85 0.30
CA ASN A 27 -4.84 -2.16 0.92
C ASN A 27 -4.45 -3.27 -0.08
N VAL A 28 -3.60 -4.19 0.39
CA VAL A 28 -3.04 -5.29 -0.42
C VAL A 28 -4.14 -6.22 -0.96
N LYS A 29 -5.24 -6.40 -0.22
CA LYS A 29 -6.37 -7.24 -0.60
C LYS A 29 -7.44 -6.49 -1.42
N ASN A 30 -7.64 -5.20 -1.15
CA ASN A 30 -8.64 -4.37 -1.84
C ASN A 30 -8.05 -2.99 -2.16
N PRO A 31 -7.59 -2.75 -3.39
CA PRO A 31 -6.99 -1.46 -3.77
C PRO A 31 -7.92 -0.24 -3.64
N TYR A 32 -9.24 -0.44 -3.54
CA TYR A 32 -10.21 0.64 -3.29
C TYR A 32 -10.30 1.04 -1.81
N ASP A 33 -9.77 0.23 -0.89
CA ASP A 33 -9.62 0.57 0.54
C ASP A 33 -8.24 1.22 0.71
N TYR A 34 -8.18 2.54 0.57
CA TYR A 34 -6.94 3.32 0.69
C TYR A 34 -7.05 4.43 1.73
N ILE A 35 -5.89 4.82 2.26
CA ILE A 35 -5.73 5.89 3.25
C ILE A 35 -4.77 6.92 2.65
N ASP A 36 -5.20 8.18 2.57
CA ASP A 36 -4.33 9.30 2.20
C ASP A 36 -3.51 9.76 3.42
N TYR A 37 -2.25 10.18 3.21
CA TYR A 37 -1.35 10.64 4.28
C TYR A 37 -0.45 11.81 3.86
#